data_AF-A0A6V7HQD3-F1
#
_entry.id   AF-A0A6V7HQD3-F1
#
_cell.length_a   1.000
_cell.length_b   1.000
_cell.length_c   1.000
_cell.angle_alpha   90.00
_cell.angle_beta   90.00
_cell.angle_gamma   90.00
#
_symmetry.space_group_name_H-M   'P 1'
#
loop_
_entity.id
_entity.type
_entity.pdbx_description
1 polymer ?
#
loop_
_entity_poly.entity_id
_entity_poly.type
_entity_poly.pdbx_seq_one_letter_code
_entity_poly.pdbx_strand_id
1 'polypeptide(L)'
;FMFAAGSAFFLLPLQPVVLDFLIPLNQSRVRQPAVNVDYSIYGIPGDEHYYLTLMHGVLIGLVAGLVLTSVDSFVGIGVGHCCGLFRATG
;
A
#
# COMPACT_ATOMS: atom_id res chain seq x y z
N PHE A 1 7.24 -12.38 -4.12
CA PHE A 1 5.79 -12.70 -4.19
C PHE A 1 4.96 -11.71 -3.38
N MET A 2 5.24 -11.54 -2.08
CA MET A 2 4.49 -10.65 -1.18
C MET A 2 4.44 -9.18 -1.64
N PHE A 3 5.59 -8.62 -2.07
CA PHE A 3 5.65 -7.25 -2.61
C PHE A 3 4.80 -7.07 -3.87
N ALA A 4 4.89 -8.02 -4.81
CA ALA A 4 4.13 -7.98 -6.06
C ALA A 4 2.61 -8.10 -5.81
N ALA A 5 2.19 -9.00 -4.92
CA ALA A 5 0.78 -9.13 -4.55
C ALA A 5 0.24 -7.87 -3.86
N GLY A 6 1.04 -7.27 -2.96
CA GLY A 6 0.71 -6.00 -2.32
C GLY A 6 0.56 -4.85 -3.33
N SER A 7 1.49 -4.75 -4.30
CA SER A 7 1.38 -3.73 -5.35
C SER A 7 0.13 -3.89 -6.23
N ALA A 8 -0.28 -5.12 -6.52
CA ALA A 8 -1.48 -5.40 -7.32
C ALA A 8 -2.77 -5.00 -6.56
N PHE A 9 -2.81 -5.15 -5.24
CA PHE A 9 -3.93 -4.72 -4.41
C PHE A 9 -4.17 -3.20 -4.50
N PHE A 10 -3.10 -2.39 -4.58
CA PHE A 10 -3.20 -0.94 -4.74
C PHE A 10 -3.68 -0.48 -6.12
N LEU A 11 -3.68 -1.36 -7.13
CA LEU A 11 -4.22 -1.03 -8.46
C LEU A 11 -5.75 -0.97 -8.49
N LEU A 12 -6.43 -1.75 -7.63
CA LEU A 12 -7.89 -1.79 -7.54
C LEU A 12 -8.52 -0.40 -7.27
N PRO A 13 -8.08 0.35 -6.25
CA PRO A 13 -8.61 1.69 -5.99
C PRO A 13 -8.06 2.77 -6.92
N LEU A 14 -6.95 2.52 -7.62
CA LEU A 14 -6.42 3.44 -8.63
C LEU A 14 -7.21 3.37 -9.95
N GLN A 15 -7.85 2.23 -10.22
CA GLN A 15 -8.63 1.98 -11.44
C GLN A 15 -9.65 3.08 -11.76
N PRO A 16 -10.54 3.54 -10.84
CA PRO A 16 -11.48 4.62 -11.14
C PRO A 16 -10.79 5.94 -11.49
N VAL A 17 -9.64 6.26 -10.88
CA VAL A 17 -8.89 7.51 -11.16
C VAL A 17 -8.26 7.48 -12.55
N VAL A 18 -7.58 6.39 -12.89
CA VAL A 18 -6.97 6.21 -14.22
C VAL A 18 -8.06 6.24 -15.30
N LEU A 19 -9.18 5.57 -15.04
CA LEU A 19 -10.27 5.47 -15.99
C LEU A 19 -11.02 6.81 -16.14
N ASP A 20 -11.07 7.67 -15.11
CA ASP A 20 -11.64 9.03 -15.20
C ASP A 20 -10.74 9.95 -16.04
N PHE A 21 -9.43 9.76 -16.00
CA PHE A 21 -8.48 10.50 -16.84
C PHE A 21 -8.55 10.07 -18.31
N LEU A 22 -8.63 8.76 -18.57
CA LEU A 22 -8.66 8.22 -19.94
C LEU A 22 -10.03 8.37 -20.61
N ILE A 23 -11.12 8.11 -19.87
CA ILE A 23 -12.48 8.10 -20.39
C ILE A 23 -13.38 8.82 -19.36
N PRO A 24 -13.43 10.16 -19.41
CA PRO A 24 -14.28 10.94 -18.52
C PRO A 24 -15.76 10.64 -18.84
N LEU A 25 -16.50 10.18 -17.83
CA LEU A 25 -17.96 10.03 -17.94
C LEU A 25 -18.64 11.32 -17.48
N ASN A 26 -19.80 11.62 -18.07
CA ASN A 26 -20.67 12.72 -17.64
C ASN A 26 -21.30 12.48 -16.25
N GLN A 27 -21.15 11.27 -15.69
CA GLN A 27 -21.58 10.90 -14.34
C GLN A 27 -20.37 10.45 -13.53
N SER A 28 -20.31 10.82 -12.24
CA SER A 28 -19.25 10.37 -11.34
C SER A 28 -19.32 8.85 -11.18
N ARG A 29 -18.21 8.14 -11.44
CA ARG A 29 -18.14 6.70 -11.17
C ARG A 29 -18.25 6.43 -9.67
N VAL A 30 -18.81 5.27 -9.31
CA VAL A 30 -18.85 4.82 -7.91
C VAL A 30 -17.42 4.72 -7.38
N ARG A 31 -17.10 5.61 -6.44
CA ARG A 31 -15.80 5.71 -5.81
C ARG A 31 -15.72 4.70 -4.67
N GLN A 32 -14.97 3.63 -4.89
CA GLN A 32 -14.67 2.69 -3.82
C GLN A 32 -13.41 3.17 -3.09
N PRO A 33 -13.43 3.30 -1.76
CA PRO A 33 -12.23 3.65 -1.00
C PRO A 33 -11.24 2.47 -1.05
N ALA A 34 -9.94 2.79 -1.20
CA ALA A 34 -8.86 1.79 -1.13
C ALA A 34 -8.81 1.04 0.19
N VAL A 35 -9.05 1.78 1.27
CA VAL A 35 -9.10 1.32 2.64
C VAL A 35 -10.24 2.12 3.28
N ASN A 36 -11.12 1.45 4.01
CA ASN A 36 -12.17 2.13 4.74
C ASN A 36 -11.56 2.79 5.98
N VAL A 37 -11.12 4.04 5.82
CA VAL A 37 -10.49 4.84 6.87
C VAL A 37 -11.44 5.97 7.23
N ASP A 38 -11.79 6.03 8.50
CA ASP A 38 -12.60 7.12 9.03
C ASP A 38 -11.70 8.30 9.42
N TYR A 39 -11.83 9.40 8.69
CA TYR A 39 -11.14 10.66 8.98
C TYR A 39 -11.98 11.63 9.83
N SER A 40 -13.11 11.18 10.36
CA SER A 40 -13.99 11.99 11.22
C SER A 40 -13.25 12.61 12.41
N ILE A 41 -12.25 11.92 12.94
CA ILE A 41 -11.40 12.41 14.04
C ILE A 41 -10.63 13.69 13.71
N TYR A 42 -10.39 13.95 12.42
CA TYR A 42 -9.70 15.15 11.92
C TYR A 42 -10.68 16.22 11.41
N GLY A 43 -11.99 16.03 11.57
CA GLY A 43 -13.01 16.95 11.08
C GLY A 43 -13.18 16.93 9.55
N ILE A 44 -12.69 15.89 8.88
CA ILE A 44 -12.73 15.75 7.42
C ILE A 44 -13.94 14.88 7.07
N PRO A 45 -15.03 15.42 6.49
CA PRO A 45 -16.16 14.62 6.03
C PRO A 45 -15.70 13.70 4.89
N GLY A 46 -16.08 12.41 4.97
CA GLY A 46 -15.53 11.34 4.12
C GLY A 46 -15.70 11.53 2.61
N ASP A 47 -16.70 12.33 2.18
CA ASP A 47 -17.02 12.53 0.77
C ASP A 47 -16.29 13.72 0.13
N GLU A 48 -15.90 14.73 0.92
CA GLU A 48 -15.38 16.00 0.39
C GLU A 48 -13.91 15.89 -0.06
N HIS A 49 -13.15 14.96 0.54
CA HIS A 49 -11.71 14.84 0.34
C HIS A 49 -11.25 13.47 -0.19
N TYR A 50 -12.08 12.82 -1.02
CA TYR A 50 -11.81 11.49 -1.58
C TYR A 50 -10.40 11.33 -2.19
N TYR A 51 -9.94 12.28 -3.01
CA TYR A 51 -8.62 12.16 -3.66
C TYR A 51 -7.46 12.20 -2.66
N LEU A 52 -7.58 13.00 -1.60
CA LEU A 52 -6.54 13.12 -0.58
C LEU A 52 -6.49 11.86 0.27
N THR A 53 -7.65 11.34 0.68
CA THR A 53 -7.78 10.05 1.37
C THR A 53 -7.24 8.90 0.54
N LEU A 54 -7.54 8.86 -0.76
CA LEU A 54 -7.05 7.84 -1.68
C LEU A 54 -5.51 7.88 -1.80
N MET A 55 -4.95 9.06 -2.04
CA MET A 55 -3.49 9.23 -2.14
C MET A 55 -2.78 8.85 -0.85
N HIS A 56 -3.32 9.26 0.29
CA HIS A 56 -2.78 8.91 1.59
C HIS A 56 -2.81 7.39 1.84
N GLY A 57 -3.94 6.74 1.55
CA GLY A 57 -4.09 5.29 1.70
C GLY A 57 -3.12 4.49 0.82
N VAL A 58 -2.94 4.91 -0.44
CA VAL A 58 -1.97 4.28 -1.36
C VAL A 58 -0.54 4.48 -0.87
N LEU A 59 -0.19 5.69 -0.43
CA LEU A 59 1.16 6.01 0.06
C LEU A 59 1.50 5.20 1.33
N ILE A 60 0.62 5.20 2.33
CA ILE A 60 0.83 4.41 3.55
C ILE A 60 0.93 2.93 3.23
N GLY A 61 0.06 2.44 2.35
CA GLY A 61 0.09 1.04 1.94
C GLY A 61 1.39 0.62 1.27
N LEU A 62 1.96 1.47 0.40
CA LEU A 62 3.26 1.24 -0.22
C LEU A 62 4.39 1.23 0.82
N VAL A 63 4.39 2.21 1.74
CA VAL A 63 5.40 2.31 2.80
C VAL A 63 5.34 1.11 3.72
N ALA A 64 4.15 0.70 4.16
CA ALA A 64 3.95 -0.46 5.00
C ALA A 64 4.47 -1.74 4.32
N GLY A 65 4.17 -1.92 3.02
CA GLY A 65 4.69 -3.03 2.23
C GLY A 65 6.22 -3.05 2.17
N LEU A 66 6.84 -1.89 1.92
CA LEU A 66 8.30 -1.77 1.89
C LEU A 66 8.92 -2.12 3.24
N VAL A 67 8.38 -1.58 4.34
CA VAL A 67 8.86 -1.84 5.70
C VAL A 67 8.79 -3.34 6.01
N LEU A 68 7.65 -3.99 5.75
CA LEU A 68 7.49 -5.44 5.98
C LEU A 68 8.56 -6.24 5.22
N THR A 69 8.73 -5.97 3.92
CA THR A 69 9.74 -6.69 3.12
C THR A 69 11.17 -6.42 3.57
N SER A 70 11.45 -5.21 4.07
CA SER A 70 12.77 -4.86 4.58
C SER A 70 13.09 -5.61 5.88
N VAL A 71 12.12 -5.74 6.78
CA VAL A 71 12.26 -6.48 8.04
C VAL A 71 12.48 -7.97 7.76
N ASP A 72 11.68 -8.57 6.87
CA ASP A 72 11.84 -9.97 6.47
C ASP A 72 13.23 -10.23 5.89
N SER A 73 13.71 -9.34 5.02
CA SER A 73 15.03 -9.44 4.41
C SER A 73 16.15 -9.33 5.46
N PHE A 74 16.00 -8.40 6.41
CA PHE A 74 16.97 -8.20 7.49
C PHE A 74 17.07 -9.43 8.40
N VAL A 75 15.93 -10.03 8.78
CA VAL A 75 15.89 -11.27 9.56
C VAL A 75 16.58 -12.41 8.79
N GLY A 76 16.31 -12.55 7.50
CA GLY A 76 16.96 -13.55 6.65
C GLY A 76 18.49 -13.41 6.60
N ILE A 77 18.98 -12.18 6.45
CA ILE A 77 20.43 -11.88 6.48
C ILE A 77 21.02 -12.22 7.85
N GLY A 78 20.35 -11.83 8.93
CA GLY A 78 20.80 -12.11 10.29
C GLY A 78 20.95 -13.60 10.57
N VAL A 79 19.94 -14.40 10.21
CA VAL A 79 19.99 -15.86 10.33
C VAL A 79 21.12 -16.45 9.48
N GLY A 80 21.27 -15.98 8.24
CA GLY A 80 22.36 -16.40 7.35
C GLY A 80 23.75 -16.12 7.92
N HIS A 81 23.95 -14.94 8.54
CA HIS A 81 25.19 -14.58 9.22
C HIS A 81 25.51 -15.51 10.39
N CYS A 82 24.52 -15.80 11.24
CA CYS A 82 24.68 -16.71 12.37
C CYS A 82 25.05 -18.13 11.89
N CYS A 83 24.32 -18.67 10.91
CA CYS A 83 24.62 -19.99 10.34
C CYS A 83 26.01 -20.04 9.68
N GLY A 84 26.41 -18.97 9.00
CA GLY A 84 27.75 -18.84 8.40
C GLY A 84 28.86 -18.85 9.45
N LEU A 85 28.69 -18.12 10.54
CA LEU A 85 29.63 -18.13 11.67
C LEU A 85 29.75 -19.53 12.28
N PHE A 86 28.62 -20.19 12.59
CA PHE A 86 28.63 -21.55 13.13
C PHE A 86 29.34 -22.55 12.21
N ARG A 87 29.18 -22.42 10.89
CA ARG A 87 29.90 -23.26 9.91
C ARG A 87 31.40 -22.97 9.84
N ALA A 88 31.82 -21.75 10.13
CA ALA A 88 33.22 -21.34 10.04
C ALA A 88 34.01 -21.68 11.31
N THR A 89 33.35 -21.67 12.48
CA THR A 89 34.00 -21.88 13.78
C THR A 89 33.66 -23.21 14.45
N GLY A 90 32.68 -23.96 13.94
CA GLY A 90 32.21 -25.25 14.46
C GLY A 90 32.79 -26.45 13.73
#